data_AF-A0A957WVM1-F1
#
_entry.id   AF-A0A957WVM1-F1
#
_cell.length_a   1.000
_cell.length_b   1.000
_cell.length_c   1.000
_cell.angle_alpha   90.00
_cell.angle_beta   90.00
_cell.angle_gamma   90.00
#
_symmetry.space_group_name_H-M   'P 1'
#
loop_
_entity.id
_entity.type
_entity.pdbx_description
1 polymer ?
#
loop_
_entity_poly.entity_id
_entity_poly.type
_entity_poly.pdbx_seq_one_letter_code
_entity_poly.pdbx_strand_id
1 'polypeptide(L)'
;IALYRIVQEALSNSYRHAGVEEVHVALWCDEGKICLEVYDEGRGFDLATLHLAQEGERIEHIGLRGMQDRVAILSGHIDLDSQPGRGTRIYVELPAV
;
A
#
# COMPACT_ATOMS: atom_id res chain seq x y z
N ILE A 1 -3.82 8.20 12.75
CA ILE A 1 -3.99 6.72 12.79
C ILE A 1 -4.00 6.07 11.40
N ALA A 2 -4.60 6.70 10.38
CA ALA A 2 -4.68 6.13 9.02
C ALA A 2 -3.30 5.81 8.41
N LEU A 3 -2.41 6.80 8.27
CA LEU A 3 -1.06 6.60 7.70
C LEU A 3 -0.25 5.54 8.45
N TYR A 4 -0.31 5.54 9.78
CA TYR A 4 0.34 4.49 10.59
C TYR A 4 -0.14 3.08 10.23
N ARG A 5 -1.46 2.88 10.06
CA ARG A 5 -2.02 1.58 9.69
C ARG A 5 -1.66 1.20 8.26
N ILE A 6 -1.57 2.17 7.35
CA ILE A 6 -1.13 1.95 5.97
C ILE A 6 0.33 1.49 5.97
N VAL A 7 1.23 2.19 6.66
CA VAL A 7 2.64 1.77 6.80
C VAL A 7 2.75 0.40 7.45
N GLN A 8 2.01 0.14 8.53
CA GLN A 8 2.04 -1.16 9.20
C GLN A 8 1.65 -2.31 8.27
N GLU A 9 0.57 -2.15 7.51
CA GLU A 9 0.11 -3.17 6.58
C GLU A 9 1.07 -3.31 5.39
N ALA A 10 1.64 -2.21 4.89
CA ALA A 10 2.62 -2.23 3.81
C ALA A 10 3.89 -3.01 4.22
N LEU A 11 4.45 -2.72 5.41
CA LEU A 11 5.60 -3.44 5.95
C LEU A 11 5.30 -4.91 6.20
N SER A 12 4.09 -5.23 6.70
CA SER A 12 3.63 -6.62 6.87
C SER A 12 3.57 -7.36 5.53
N ASN A 13 3.11 -6.68 4.48
CA ASN A 13 3.03 -7.26 3.15
C ASN A 13 4.42 -7.51 2.55
N SER A 14 5.34 -6.55 2.66
CA SER A 14 6.71 -6.75 2.19
C SER A 14 7.39 -7.89 2.96
N TYR A 15 7.26 -7.94 4.30
CA TYR A 15 7.84 -9.01 5.12
C TYR A 15 7.32 -10.40 4.72
N ARG A 16 6.01 -10.54 4.49
CA ARG A 16 5.41 -11.84 4.16
C ARG A 16 5.62 -12.27 2.71
N HIS A 17 5.66 -11.32 1.78
CA HIS A 17 5.50 -11.62 0.35
C HIS A 17 6.70 -11.17 -0.51
N ALA A 18 7.30 -10.01 -0.24
CA ALA A 18 8.27 -9.39 -1.13
C ALA A 18 9.60 -10.16 -1.21
N GLY A 19 10.02 -10.82 -0.13
CA GLY A 19 11.29 -11.56 -0.09
C GLY A 19 12.52 -10.65 -0.12
N VAL A 20 12.40 -9.45 0.44
CA VAL A 20 13.46 -8.43 0.54
C VAL A 20 13.85 -8.20 2.00
N GLU A 21 15.04 -7.67 2.20
CA GLU A 21 15.54 -7.26 3.52
C GLU A 21 15.29 -5.77 3.81
N GLU A 22 14.98 -4.99 2.77
CA GLU A 22 14.83 -3.54 2.85
C GLU A 22 13.48 -3.09 2.29
N VAL A 23 12.87 -2.13 2.97
CA VAL A 23 11.65 -1.43 2.52
C VAL A 23 11.87 0.06 2.76
N HIS A 24 11.56 0.88 1.79
CA HIS A 24 11.68 2.32 1.88
C HIS A 24 10.35 2.94 2.30
N VAL A 25 10.41 3.88 3.25
CA VAL A 25 9.25 4.65 3.71
C VAL A 25 9.62 6.12 3.70
N ALA A 26 8.87 6.93 2.97
CA ALA A 26 9.01 8.37 2.93
C ALA A 26 7.70 9.04 3.32
N LEU A 27 7.77 10.04 4.21
CA LEU A 27 6.64 10.85 4.64
C LEU A 27 7.04 12.32 4.54
N TRP A 28 6.26 13.11 3.83
CA TRP A 28 6.50 14.54 3.67
C TRP A 28 5.19 15.31 3.56
N CYS A 29 5.30 16.64 3.62
CA CYS A 29 4.18 17.53 3.35
C CYS A 29 4.49 18.33 2.09
N ASP A 30 3.51 18.43 1.20
CA ASP A 30 3.61 19.19 -0.04
C ASP A 30 2.26 19.83 -0.38
N GLU A 31 2.26 21.10 -0.76
CA GLU A 31 1.06 21.87 -1.16
C GLU A 31 -0.19 21.68 -0.25
N GLY A 32 -0.01 21.63 1.07
CA GLY A 32 -1.15 21.43 2.00
C GLY A 32 -1.69 19.99 2.03
N LYS A 33 -0.88 19.02 1.60
CA LYS A 33 -1.13 17.59 1.70
C LYS A 33 -0.03 16.91 2.52
N ILE A 34 -0.39 15.80 3.15
CA ILE A 34 0.54 14.83 3.72
C ILE A 34 0.68 13.70 2.72
N CYS A 35 1.91 13.45 2.27
CA CYS A 35 2.25 12.45 1.27
C CYS A 35 3.04 11.32 1.93
N LEU A 36 2.64 10.08 1.67
CA LEU A 36 3.31 8.87 2.13
C LEU A 36 3.65 8.01 0.92
N GLU A 37 4.90 7.56 0.86
CA GLU A 37 5.35 6.54 -0.08
C GLU A 37 5.96 5.37 0.69
N VAL A 38 5.53 4.16 0.36
CA VAL A 38 6.16 2.92 0.80
C VAL A 38 6.49 2.10 -0.44
N TYR A 39 7.74 1.68 -0.60
CA TYR A 39 8.11 0.81 -1.71
C TYR A 39 9.16 -0.24 -1.33
N ASP A 40 9.09 -1.37 -2.02
CA ASP A 40 10.08 -2.44 -2.00
C ASP A 40 10.44 -2.88 -3.42
N GLU A 41 11.63 -3.44 -3.60
CA GLU A 41 12.09 -4.01 -4.88
C GLU A 41 11.91 -5.54 -4.92
N GLY A 42 10.89 -6.05 -4.23
CA GLY A 42 10.68 -7.49 -4.09
C GLY A 42 10.00 -8.16 -5.27
N ARG A 43 9.40 -9.31 -4.98
CA ARG A 43 8.74 -10.13 -5.99
C ARG A 43 7.54 -9.47 -6.67
N GLY A 44 6.93 -8.46 -6.05
CA GLY A 44 5.68 -7.86 -6.53
C GLY A 44 4.55 -8.88 -6.75
N PHE A 45 3.45 -8.42 -7.31
CA PHE A 45 2.29 -9.25 -7.66
C PHE A 45 1.50 -8.58 -8.78
N ASP A 46 0.60 -9.34 -9.42
CA ASP A 46 -0.32 -8.77 -10.40
C ASP A 46 -1.56 -8.20 -9.69
N LEU A 47 -1.76 -6.89 -9.80
CA LEU A 47 -2.95 -6.22 -9.26
C LEU A 47 -4.25 -6.73 -9.91
N ALA A 48 -4.21 -7.15 -11.18
CA ALA A 48 -5.39 -7.62 -11.89
C ALA A 48 -5.91 -8.97 -11.35
N THR A 49 -5.02 -9.82 -10.84
CA THR A 49 -5.41 -11.12 -10.29
C THR A 49 -6.12 -10.99 -8.94
N LEU A 50 -5.94 -9.88 -8.21
CA LEU A 50 -6.59 -9.66 -6.92
C LEU A 50 -8.11 -9.52 -7.03
N HIS A 51 -8.62 -9.01 -8.16
CA HIS A 51 -10.07 -8.90 -8.39
C HIS A 51 -10.74 -10.25 -8.68
N LEU A 52 -9.96 -11.26 -9.08
CA LEU A 52 -10.43 -12.59 -9.48
C LEU A 52 -10.25 -13.65 -8.38
N ALA A 53 -9.69 -13.25 -7.23
CA ALA A 53 -9.34 -14.11 -6.11
C ALA A 53 -10.55 -14.88 -5.54
N GLN A 54 -10.34 -16.18 -5.24
CA GLN A 54 -11.36 -17.03 -4.62
C GLN A 54 -11.66 -16.59 -3.17
N GLU A 55 -12.77 -17.07 -2.57
CA GLU A 55 -13.23 -16.61 -1.25
C GLU A 55 -12.17 -16.76 -0.12
N GLY A 56 -11.25 -17.73 -0.22
CA GLY A 56 -10.13 -17.88 0.70
C GLY A 56 -9.00 -16.86 0.48
N GLU A 57 -8.74 -16.46 -0.76
CA GLU A 57 -7.70 -15.48 -1.15
C GLU A 57 -8.19 -14.03 -0.92
N ARG A 58 -9.51 -13.80 -0.92
CA ARG A 58 -10.11 -12.52 -0.52
C ARG A 58 -9.68 -12.06 0.87
N ILE A 59 -9.39 -12.99 1.78
CA ILE A 59 -8.93 -12.67 3.14
C ILE A 59 -7.52 -12.05 3.10
N GLU A 60 -6.66 -12.49 2.18
CA GLU A 60 -5.31 -11.92 2.01
C GLU A 60 -5.34 -10.50 1.44
N HIS A 61 -6.40 -10.12 0.73
CA HIS A 61 -6.57 -8.78 0.14
C HIS A 61 -7.31 -7.79 1.05
N ILE A 62 -7.72 -8.20 2.25
CA ILE A 62 -8.36 -7.31 3.24
C ILE A 62 -7.43 -6.14 3.60
N GLY A 63 -6.12 -6.37 3.63
CA GLY A 63 -5.11 -5.35 3.91
C GLY A 63 -5.17 -4.17 2.95
N LEU A 64 -5.05 -4.44 1.64
CA LEU A 64 -5.08 -3.41 0.59
C LEU A 64 -6.41 -2.68 0.54
N ARG A 65 -7.53 -3.41 0.62
CA ARG A 65 -8.86 -2.78 0.69
C ARG A 65 -9.00 -1.89 1.92
N GLY A 66 -8.51 -2.36 3.07
CA GLY A 66 -8.50 -1.59 4.30
C GLY A 66 -7.63 -0.33 4.22
N MET A 67 -6.56 -0.31 3.41
CA MET A 67 -5.83 0.92 3.11
C MET A 67 -6.67 1.87 2.27
N GLN A 68 -7.27 1.37 1.18
CA GLN A 68 -8.12 2.16 0.28
C GLN A 68 -9.30 2.81 1.01
N ASP A 69 -10.02 2.04 1.82
CA ASP A 69 -11.16 2.54 2.61
C ASP A 69 -10.73 3.65 3.58
N ARG A 70 -9.57 3.52 4.23
CA ARG A 70 -9.05 4.54 5.16
C ARG A 70 -8.69 5.83 4.44
N VAL A 71 -8.10 5.74 3.26
CA VAL A 71 -7.76 6.92 2.44
C VAL A 71 -9.03 7.60 1.94
N ALA A 72 -10.01 6.81 1.47
CA ALA A 72 -11.30 7.31 1.00
C ALA A 72 -12.08 8.07 2.09
N ILE A 73 -12.11 7.54 3.33
CA ILE A 73 -12.76 8.22 4.47
C ILE A 73 -12.17 9.62 4.73
N LEU A 74 -10.89 9.81 4.43
CA LEU A 74 -10.18 11.07 4.63
C LEU A 74 -10.18 11.95 3.37
N SER A 75 -10.98 11.61 2.35
CA SER A 75 -11.01 12.32 1.05
C SER A 75 -9.61 12.44 0.41
N GLY A 76 -8.78 11.43 0.64
CA GLY A 76 -7.44 11.34 0.09
C GLY A 76 -7.37 10.55 -1.21
N HIS A 77 -6.15 10.41 -1.71
CA HIS A 77 -5.81 9.64 -2.89
C HIS A 77 -4.82 8.53 -2.54
N ILE A 78 -4.96 7.38 -3.20
CA ILE A 78 -4.03 6.25 -3.05
C ILE A 78 -3.78 5.61 -4.40
N ASP A 79 -2.51 5.46 -4.74
CA ASP A 79 -2.05 4.68 -5.89
C ASP A 79 -1.27 3.47 -5.40
N LEU A 80 -1.60 2.33 -6.00
CA LEU A 80 -0.91 1.06 -5.80
C LEU A 80 -0.31 0.65 -7.14
N ASP A 81 0.99 0.41 -7.17
CA ASP A 81 1.69 -0.13 -8.32
C ASP A 81 2.45 -1.39 -7.91
N SER A 82 2.21 -2.50 -8.60
CA SER A 82 2.96 -3.72 -8.42
C SER A 82 2.88 -4.54 -9.69
N GLN A 83 4.01 -5.16 -10.03
CA GLN A 83 4.10 -6.14 -11.10
C GLN A 83 5.04 -7.27 -10.66
N PRO A 84 4.80 -8.52 -11.10
CA PRO A 84 5.72 -9.62 -10.84
C PRO A 84 7.16 -9.28 -11.25
N GLY A 85 8.09 -9.38 -10.30
CA GLY A 85 9.52 -9.08 -10.45
C GLY A 85 9.89 -7.59 -10.43
N ARG A 86 8.95 -6.68 -10.13
CA ARG A 86 9.18 -5.22 -10.10
C ARG A 86 8.93 -4.58 -8.72
N GLY A 87 8.66 -5.39 -7.70
CA GLY A 87 8.35 -4.90 -6.37
C GLY A 87 6.94 -4.34 -6.23
N THR A 88 6.76 -3.54 -5.19
CA THR A 88 5.47 -2.93 -4.83
C THR A 88 5.71 -1.49 -4.41
N ARG A 89 4.87 -0.56 -4.87
CA ARG A 89 4.83 0.84 -4.45
C ARG A 89 3.42 1.21 -4.02
N ILE A 90 3.33 1.84 -2.85
CA ILE A 90 2.12 2.40 -2.28
C ILE A 90 2.35 3.89 -2.12
N TYR A 91 1.55 4.70 -2.79
CA TYR A 91 1.59 6.15 -2.69
C TYR A 91 0.25 6.66 -2.16
N VAL A 92 0.28 7.54 -1.16
CA VAL A 92 -0.91 8.08 -0.51
C VAL A 92 -0.77 9.59 -0.36
N GLU A 93 -1.82 10.31 -0.72
CA GLU A 93 -1.98 11.74 -0.43
C GLU A 93 -3.21 11.94 0.47
N LEU A 94 -3.05 12.67 1.56
CA LEU A 94 -4.15 13.11 2.42
C LEU A 94 -4.12 14.63 2.55
N PRO A 95 -5.27 15.32 2.67
CA PRO A 95 -5.28 16.73 3.05
C PRO A 95 -4.53 16.96 4.37
N ALA A 96 -3.62 17.94 4.41
CA ALA A 96 -3.02 18.42 5.65
C ALA A 96 -4.03 19.34 6.33
N VAL A 97 -4.64 18.84 7.40
CA VAL A 97 -5.66 19.56 8.18
C VAL A 97 -5.04 20.67 9.02
#